data_AF-A0A2M7AKN1-F1
#
_entry.id   AF-A0A2M7AKN1-F1
#
_cell.length_a   1.000
_cell.length_b   1.000
_cell.length_c   1.000
_cell.angle_alpha   90.00
_cell.angle_beta   90.00
_cell.angle_gamma   90.00
#
_symmetry.space_group_name_H-M   'P 1'
#
loop_
_entity.id
_entity.type
_entity.pdbx_description
1 polymer ?
#
loop_
_entity_poly.entity_id
_entity_poly.type
_entity_poly.pdbx_seq_one_letter_code
_entity_poly.pdbx_strand_id
1 'polypeptide(L)' 'MKIILGSDHAGFNLKEKIKKYLKEQDFSFDDLGTYSTDPVDYP' A
#
# COMPACT_ATOMS: atom_id res chain seq x y z
N MET A 1 -12.12 12.63 -1.04
CA MET A 1 -11.85 11.37 -0.31
C MET A 1 -10.35 11.22 -0.22
N LYS A 2 -9.80 10.85 0.94
CA LYS A 2 -8.35 10.67 1.10
C LYS A 2 -8.09 9.21 1.48
N ILE A 3 -7.46 8.45 0.58
CA ILE A 3 -7.10 7.05 0.81
C ILE A 3 -5.66 6.99 1.27
N ILE A 4 -5.39 6.27 2.36
CA ILE A 4 -4.04 6.00 2.85
C ILE A 4 -3.80 4.50 2.76
N LEU A 5 -2.65 4.12 2.22
CA LEU A 5 -2.21 2.74 2.12
C LEU A 5 -1.06 2.50 3.09
N GLY A 6 -1.18 1.43 3.86
CA GLY A 6 -0.19 0.98 4.82
C GLY A 6 -0.24 -0.54 4.92
N SER A 7 0.91 -1.19 5.01
CA SER A 7 1.04 -2.61 5.31
C SER A 7 2.39 -2.90 5.96
N ASP A 8 2.50 -4.04 6.61
CA ASP A 8 3.81 -4.64 6.90
C ASP A 8 4.37 -5.35 5.64
N HIS A 9 5.47 -6.06 5.84
CA HIS A 9 6.16 -6.84 4.80
C HIS A 9 5.29 -7.96 4.23
N ALA A 10 4.46 -8.61 5.05
CA ALA A 10 3.55 -9.67 4.61
C ALA A 10 2.44 -9.10 3.68
N GLY A 11 1.97 -7.88 3.94
CA GLY A 11 0.94 -7.22 3.14
C GLY A 11 1.44 -6.49 1.88
N PHE A 12 2.76 -6.32 1.70
CA PHE A 12 3.36 -5.51 0.64
C PHE A 12 2.84 -5.86 -0.78
N ASN A 13 2.84 -7.15 -1.13
CA ASN A 13 2.43 -7.60 -2.47
C ASN A 13 0.95 -7.31 -2.78
N LEU A 14 0.07 -7.39 -1.78
CA LEU A 14 -1.34 -7.05 -1.96
C LEU A 14 -1.52 -5.54 -2.06
N LYS A 15 -0.79 -4.77 -1.24
CA LYS A 15 -0.80 -3.30 -1.29
C LYS A 15 -0.42 -2.79 -2.68
N GLU A 16 0.62 -3.34 -3.32
CA GLU A 16 1.00 -2.96 -4.68
C GLU A 16 -0.10 -3.26 -5.73
N LYS A 17 -0.83 -4.37 -5.59
CA LYS A 17 -1.99 -4.67 -6.45
C LYS A 17 -3.13 -3.66 -6.24
N ILE A 18 -3.41 -3.30 -4.98
CA ILE A 18 -4.42 -2.28 -4.64
C ILE A 18 -4.01 -0.91 -5.19
N LYS A 19 -2.74 -0.52 -5.09
CA LYS A 19 -2.21 0.72 -5.67
C LYS A 19 -2.49 0.81 -7.17
N LYS A 20 -2.23 -0.28 -7.90
CA LYS A 20 -2.50 -0.35 -9.34
C LYS A 20 -3.99 -0.20 -9.63
N TYR A 21 -4.84 -0.93 -8.90
CA TYR A 21 -6.29 -0.82 -9.05
C TYR A 21 -6.80 0.60 -8.78
N LEU A 22 -6.35 1.25 -7.70
CA LEU A 22 -6.76 2.62 -7.38
C LEU A 22 -6.32 3.63 -8.44
N LYS A 23 -5.11 3.46 -9.00
CA LYS A 23 -4.65 4.27 -10.14
C LYS A 23 -5.52 4.08 -11.38
N GLU A 24 -5.91 2.84 -11.69
CA GLU A 24 -6.79 2.53 -12.83
C GLU A 24 -8.21 3.10 -12.68
N GLN A 25 -8.63 3.40 -11.46
CA GLN A 25 -9.92 3.99 -11.14
C GLN A 25 -9.85 5.51 -10.90
N ASP A 26 -8.73 6.17 -11.23
CA ASP A 26 -8.48 7.60 -11.02
C ASP A 26 -8.62 8.08 -9.56
N PHE A 27 -8.37 7.20 -8.59
CA PHE A 27 -8.34 7.58 -7.17
C PHE A 27 -6.96 8.09 -6.76
N SER A 28 -6.95 9.19 -5.98
CA SER A 28 -5.76 9.65 -5.27
C SER A 28 -5.56 8.91 -3.95
N PHE A 29 -4.31 8.58 -3.65
CA PHE A 29 -3.92 7.93 -2.39
C PHE A 29 -2.49 8.30 -1.98
N ASP A 30 -2.24 8.25 -0.67
CA ASP A 30 -0.91 8.38 -0.07
C ASP A 30 -0.43 6.99 0.40
N ASP A 31 0.79 6.59 0.06
CA ASP A 31 1.40 5.32 0.51
C ASP A 31 2.42 5.58 1.63
N LEU A 32 2.10 5.12 2.84
CA LEU A 32 2.91 5.29 4.05
C LEU A 32 3.76 4.06 4.40
N GLY A 33 3.90 3.12 3.48
CA GLY A 33 4.82 1.99 3.63
C GLY A 33 4.12 0.67 4.00
N THR A 34 4.86 -0.40 4.25
CA THR A 34 6.29 -0.57 3.94
C THR A 34 6.58 -0.50 2.44
N TYR A 35 7.82 -0.26 2.04
CA TYR A 35 8.21 -0.08 0.63
C TYR A 35 8.99 -1.27 0.06
N SER A 36 9.11 -2.36 0.83
CA SER A 36 9.76 -3.58 0.41
C SER A 36 9.14 -4.79 1.10
N THR A 37 9.58 -5.99 0.71
CA THR A 37 9.27 -7.24 1.40
C THR A 37 10.19 -7.51 2.58
N ASP A 38 11.06 -6.56 2.94
CA ASP A 38 11.97 -6.73 4.07
C ASP A 38 11.18 -6.74 5.37
N PRO A 39 11.48 -7.65 6.31
CA PRO A 39 10.74 -7.78 7.55
C PRO A 39 10.64 -6.46 8.32
N VAL A 40 9.41 -6.07 8.60
CA VAL A 40 9.05 -4.94 9.46
C VAL A 40 7.83 -5.31 10.28
N ASP A 41 7.77 -4.81 11.51
CA ASP A 41 6.65 -5.04 12.40
C ASP A 41 5.57 -3.97 12.20
N TYR A 42 4.31 -4.42 12.18
CA TYR A 42 3.18 -3.51 12.40
C TYR A 42 3.04 -3.22 13.92
N PRO A 43 2.61 -2.01 14.33
CA PRO A 43 2.30 -1.71 15.72
C PRO A 43 1.16 -2.57 16.30
#